data_AF-A0ABD3NMC3-F1
#
_entry.id   AF-A0ABD3NMC3-F1
#
_cell.length_a   1.000
_cell.length_b   1.000
_cell.length_c   1.000
_cell.angle_alpha   90.00
_cell.angle_beta   90.00
_cell.angle_gamma   90.00
#
_symmetry.space_group_name_H-M   'P 1'
#
loop_
_entity.id
_entity.type
_entity.pdbx_description
1 polymer ?
#
loop_
_entity_poly.entity_id
_entity_poly.type
_entity_poly.pdbx_seq_one_letter_code
_entity_poly.pdbx_strand_id
1 'polypeptide(L)'
;MFFTFLFKSQWVIYHPTHRSCESSIFHGGVILFNRTGSNSNMVWFCRFTSLFSVTLWTFTRMYPSINTHHNWNESLRIISNEHRYSILPACLARYCVVFLCESGWPFLYVFVSYPLASMAGSWNAMFRISLMLSLNNVCYITIGNVLGVVVDNIPKAMIISTIVVQSSLVAAGFYTEVPSFLGWMRYLSPVYWSYRGIVKSAFTWSDTFKCRWGSTLAGVNRCFIEFHTSINNLKNRDIPVATFGELECVVLILLYVAMLLFILGFSIFRQHREDMLEMFFERLAEYKAIHGDTNVPSDHKSNDGLHLGWFVKLQRRHLKSGKLTDKQVERLEELGFGAKGESEL
;
A
#
# COMPACT_ATOMS: atom_id res chain seq x y z
N MET A 1 -8.50 17.18 13.53
CA MET A 1 -8.60 16.96 14.99
C MET A 1 -7.77 15.77 15.51
N PHE A 2 -7.46 14.76 14.68
CA PHE A 2 -6.60 13.62 15.06
C PHE A 2 -5.09 13.91 15.17
N PHE A 3 -4.62 15.03 14.62
CA PHE A 3 -3.19 15.41 14.60
C PHE A 3 -2.67 15.98 15.93
N THR A 4 -3.56 16.40 16.84
CA THR A 4 -3.16 17.09 18.07
C THR A 4 -2.90 16.14 19.24
N PHE A 5 -3.33 14.87 19.15
CA PHE A 5 -3.35 13.96 20.30
C PHE A 5 -2.04 13.17 20.50
N LEU A 6 -1.17 13.07 19.49
CA LEU A 6 0.09 12.32 19.59
C LEU A 6 1.26 13.12 20.21
N PHE A 7 1.09 14.42 20.50
CA PHE A 7 2.18 15.28 20.99
C PHE A 7 2.36 15.32 22.52
N LYS A 8 1.63 14.51 23.28
CA LYS A 8 1.70 14.50 24.75
C LYS A 8 2.33 13.20 25.29
N SER A 9 3.61 12.97 24.97
CA SER A 9 4.43 12.03 25.75
C SER A 9 5.78 12.67 26.09
N GLN A 10 5.92 12.94 27.40
CA GLN A 10 7.09 13.37 28.19
C GLN A 10 8.34 13.87 27.44
N TRP A 11 8.46 15.19 27.37
CA TRP A 11 9.70 15.88 27.06
C TRP A 11 10.55 16.02 28.32
N VAL A 12 11.72 15.37 28.35
CA VAL A 12 12.79 15.75 29.28
C VAL A 12 13.43 17.02 28.70
N ILE A 13 13.13 18.15 29.34
CA ILE A 13 13.66 19.48 29.01
C ILE A 13 15.14 19.48 29.39
N TYR A 14 16.03 19.50 28.39
CA TYR A 14 17.45 19.80 28.61
C TYR A 14 17.67 21.29 28.35
N HIS A 15 17.99 22.06 29.40
CA HIS A 15 18.40 23.45 29.29
C HIS A 15 19.93 23.56 29.14
N PRO A 16 20.45 24.14 28.05
CA PRO A 16 21.76 24.77 28.07
C PRO A 16 21.59 26.29 28.23
N THR A 17 22.22 26.78 29.27
CA THR A 17 22.39 28.19 29.61
C THR A 17 23.20 28.96 28.55
N HIS A 18 22.78 30.21 28.34
CA HIS A 18 23.42 31.34 27.64
C HIS A 18 23.32 31.47 26.10
N ARG A 19 22.36 32.35 25.71
CA ARG A 19 22.33 33.38 24.63
C ARG A 19 22.68 32.93 23.19
N SER A 20 21.83 33.04 22.17
CA SER A 20 20.61 33.83 21.97
C SER A 20 19.68 33.11 20.99
N CYS A 21 18.39 33.10 21.31
CA CYS A 21 17.30 32.81 20.37
C CYS A 21 17.15 33.95 19.37
N GLU A 22 16.81 33.63 18.12
CA GLU A 22 15.68 34.30 17.49
C GLU A 22 14.84 33.31 16.69
N SER A 23 13.55 33.46 16.88
CA SER A 23 12.44 32.58 16.56
C SER A 23 11.95 32.76 15.13
N SER A 24 11.45 31.68 14.52
CA SER A 24 10.29 31.76 13.64
C SER A 24 9.57 30.41 13.61
N ILE A 25 8.50 30.34 14.39
CA ILE A 25 7.44 29.33 14.33
C ILE A 25 6.63 29.62 13.05
N PHE A 26 6.45 28.64 12.17
CA PHE A 26 5.38 28.68 11.18
C PHE A 26 4.69 27.32 11.08
N HIS A 27 3.37 27.35 11.26
CA HIS A 27 2.46 26.24 11.11
C HIS A 27 2.52 25.69 9.68
N GLY A 28 2.85 24.40 9.52
CA GLY A 28 2.68 23.69 8.26
C GLY A 28 3.88 22.85 7.84
N GLY A 29 4.08 21.70 8.50
CA GLY A 29 4.68 20.49 7.91
C GLY A 29 6.09 20.56 7.27
N VAL A 30 6.79 21.70 7.30
CA VAL A 30 8.12 21.85 6.71
C VAL A 30 9.09 22.21 7.81
N ILE A 31 9.88 21.22 8.19
CA ILE A 31 11.00 21.40 9.10
C ILE A 31 12.18 21.95 8.28
N LEU A 32 12.37 23.27 8.32
CA LEU A 32 13.61 23.94 7.89
C LEU A 32 14.59 23.94 9.05
N PHE A 33 15.74 23.27 8.95
CA PHE A 33 16.81 23.43 9.95
C PHE A 33 18.20 23.60 9.35
N ASN A 34 18.85 24.63 9.90
CA ASN A 34 20.10 25.26 9.49
C ASN A 34 21.31 24.33 9.63
N ARG A 35 22.30 24.51 8.74
CA ARG A 35 23.59 23.81 8.71
C ARG A 35 24.55 24.33 9.76
N THR A 36 24.18 24.30 11.03
CA THR A 36 25.07 24.71 12.11
C THR A 36 25.08 23.67 13.22
N GLY A 37 25.85 22.59 13.04
CA GLY A 37 26.19 21.72 14.15
C GLY A 37 26.65 20.31 13.79
N SER A 38 27.85 20.16 13.20
CA SER A 38 29.04 19.56 13.84
C SER A 38 28.95 18.41 14.89
N ASN A 39 27.81 17.79 15.20
CA ASN A 39 27.66 16.77 16.26
C ASN A 39 26.79 15.60 15.79
N SER A 40 26.83 14.50 16.55
CA SER A 40 25.99 13.28 16.47
C SER A 40 24.51 13.45 16.09
N ASN A 41 23.98 14.66 16.23
CA ASN A 41 22.61 15.06 15.88
C ASN A 41 22.27 14.89 14.39
N MET A 42 23.27 14.93 13.48
CA MET A 42 23.02 14.75 12.05
C MET A 42 22.55 13.33 11.69
N VAL A 43 23.11 12.31 12.35
CA VAL A 43 22.73 10.90 12.14
C VAL A 43 21.32 10.64 12.67
N TRP A 44 21.01 11.21 13.85
CA TRP A 44 19.66 11.17 14.41
C TRP A 44 18.66 11.90 13.53
N PHE A 45 19.01 13.10 13.05
CA PHE A 45 18.17 13.88 12.16
C PHE A 45 17.83 13.11 10.87
N CYS A 46 18.83 12.55 10.18
CA CYS A 46 18.59 11.74 8.97
C CYS A 46 17.74 10.50 9.25
N ARG A 47 17.90 9.85 10.40
CA ARG A 47 17.09 8.71 10.82
C ARG A 47 15.62 9.10 11.04
N PHE A 48 15.37 10.23 11.70
CA PHE A 48 14.02 10.71 11.96
C PHE A 48 13.34 11.26 10.70
N THR A 49 14.05 12.01 9.86
CA THR A 49 13.47 12.55 8.61
C THR A 49 13.18 11.45 7.61
N SER A 50 14.05 10.44 7.47
CA SER A 50 13.78 9.28 6.61
C SER A 50 12.59 8.46 7.11
N LEU A 51 12.49 8.22 8.43
CA LEU A 51 11.33 7.56 9.02
C LEU A 51 10.04 8.35 8.74
N PHE A 52 10.04 9.64 9.05
CA PHE A 52 8.87 10.50 8.88
C PHE A 52 8.40 10.53 7.44
N SER A 53 9.33 10.69 6.49
CA SER A 53 9.04 10.67 5.05
C SER A 53 8.40 9.35 4.64
N VAL A 54 9.05 8.21 4.91
CA VAL A 54 8.52 6.90 4.49
C VAL A 54 7.14 6.65 5.09
N THR A 55 6.96 6.99 6.36
CA THR A 55 5.69 6.82 7.09
C THR A 55 4.58 7.72 6.54
N LEU A 56 4.88 9.00 6.28
CA LEU A 56 3.94 9.97 5.72
C LEU A 56 3.39 9.49 4.37
N TRP A 57 4.26 9.10 3.44
CA TRP A 57 3.87 8.64 2.11
C TRP A 57 3.12 7.30 2.16
N THR A 58 3.46 6.44 3.12
CA THR A 58 2.77 5.17 3.37
C THR A 58 1.31 5.38 3.77
N PHE A 59 1.05 6.17 4.81
CA PHE A 59 -0.31 6.34 5.33
C PHE A 59 -1.18 7.20 4.42
N THR A 60 -0.65 8.34 3.95
CA THR A 60 -1.47 9.36 3.28
C THR A 60 -2.06 8.88 1.96
N ARG A 61 -1.44 7.91 1.29
CA ARG A 61 -1.88 7.42 -0.02
C ARG A 61 -2.60 6.08 0.01
N MET A 62 -2.34 5.23 1.00
CA MET A 62 -3.01 3.93 1.13
C MET A 62 -4.51 4.06 1.45
N TYR A 63 -4.88 4.95 2.36
CA TYR A 63 -6.29 5.06 2.77
C TYR A 63 -7.21 5.58 1.64
N PRO A 64 -6.86 6.66 0.90
CA PRO A 64 -7.67 7.11 -0.22
C PRO A 64 -7.72 6.09 -1.36
N SER A 65 -6.67 5.28 -1.56
CA SER A 65 -6.67 4.28 -2.64
C SER A 65 -7.75 3.21 -2.43
N ILE A 66 -8.01 2.79 -1.18
CA ILE A 66 -9.12 1.86 -0.85
C ILE A 66 -10.47 2.41 -1.32
N ASN A 67 -10.79 3.66 -0.97
CA ASN A 67 -12.05 4.28 -1.31
C ASN A 67 -12.19 4.49 -2.83
N THR A 68 -11.15 5.04 -3.47
CA THR A 68 -11.15 5.27 -4.92
C THR A 68 -11.24 3.98 -5.72
N HIS A 69 -10.71 2.87 -5.20
CA HIS A 69 -10.82 1.56 -5.84
C HIS A 69 -12.21 0.96 -5.66
N HIS A 70 -12.85 1.14 -4.50
CA HIS A 70 -14.23 0.71 -4.29
C HIS A 70 -15.18 1.39 -5.29
N ASN A 71 -15.07 2.71 -5.44
CA ASN A 71 -15.86 3.48 -6.41
C ASN A 71 -15.56 3.07 -7.86
N TRP A 72 -14.31 2.68 -8.16
CA TRP A 72 -13.93 2.20 -9.47
C TRP A 72 -14.60 0.88 -9.84
N ASN A 73 -14.71 -0.04 -8.88
CA ASN A 73 -15.40 -1.31 -9.10
C ASN A 73 -16.87 -1.10 -9.49
N GLU A 74 -17.53 -0.08 -8.94
CA GLU A 74 -18.88 0.29 -9.36
C GLU A 74 -18.91 0.82 -10.80
N SER A 75 -17.96 1.67 -11.17
CA SER A 75 -17.84 2.18 -12.55
C SER A 75 -17.54 1.07 -13.57
N LEU A 76 -16.69 0.10 -13.21
CA LEU A 76 -16.38 -1.04 -14.05
C LEU A 76 -17.62 -1.88 -14.38
N ARG A 77 -18.55 -2.03 -13.42
CA ARG A 77 -19.82 -2.75 -13.65
C ARG A 77 -20.70 -2.05 -14.69
N ILE A 78 -20.77 -0.72 -14.64
CA ILE A 78 -21.55 0.05 -15.62
C ILE A 78 -20.95 -0.13 -17.02
N ILE A 79 -19.61 -0.03 -17.14
CA ILE A 79 -18.90 -0.22 -18.41
C ILE A 79 -19.08 -1.65 -18.95
N SER A 80 -19.03 -2.64 -18.06
CA SER A 80 -19.28 -4.05 -18.39
C SER A 80 -20.68 -4.24 -19.00
N ASN A 81 -21.72 -3.70 -18.35
CA ASN A 81 -23.10 -3.88 -18.79
C ASN A 81 -23.39 -3.30 -20.17
N GLU A 82 -22.67 -2.25 -20.58
CA GLU A 82 -22.85 -1.66 -21.90
C GLU A 82 -22.11 -2.41 -23.03
N HIS A 83 -21.27 -3.40 -22.71
CA HIS A 83 -20.54 -4.26 -23.66
C HIS A 83 -19.68 -3.51 -24.71
N ARG A 84 -19.40 -2.21 -24.51
CA ARG A 84 -18.71 -1.37 -25.52
C ARG A 84 -17.19 -1.56 -25.56
N TYR A 85 -16.56 -1.94 -24.45
CA TYR A 85 -15.10 -2.05 -24.35
C TYR A 85 -14.65 -3.20 -23.43
N SER A 86 -13.50 -3.80 -23.75
CA SER A 86 -12.83 -4.73 -22.82
C SER A 86 -12.34 -3.98 -21.57
N ILE A 87 -12.50 -4.60 -20.40
CA ILE A 87 -12.15 -4.00 -19.10
C ILE A 87 -10.64 -3.92 -18.88
N LEU A 88 -9.86 -4.81 -19.50
CA LEU A 88 -8.41 -4.86 -19.31
C LEU A 88 -7.70 -3.56 -19.73
N PRO A 89 -7.95 -3.01 -20.94
CA PRO A 89 -7.46 -1.67 -21.32
C PRO A 89 -7.83 -0.56 -20.33
N ALA A 90 -9.07 -0.55 -19.82
CA ALA A 90 -9.52 0.46 -18.86
C ALA A 90 -8.77 0.35 -17.52
N CYS A 91 -8.58 -0.86 -17.02
CA CYS A 91 -7.78 -1.12 -15.81
C CYS A 91 -6.31 -0.73 -16.01
N LEU A 92 -5.70 -1.11 -17.12
CA LEU A 92 -4.31 -0.75 -17.43
C LEU A 92 -4.13 0.77 -17.55
N ALA A 93 -5.03 1.45 -18.25
CA ALA A 93 -5.00 2.91 -18.37
C ALA A 93 -5.07 3.58 -16.99
N ARG A 94 -5.97 3.13 -16.11
CA ARG A 94 -6.06 3.64 -14.74
C ARG A 94 -4.74 3.45 -13.98
N TYR A 95 -4.16 2.26 -14.00
CA TYR A 95 -2.91 2.00 -13.26
C TYR A 95 -1.74 2.81 -13.81
N CYS A 96 -1.65 2.99 -15.13
CA CYS A 96 -0.65 3.85 -15.75
C CYS A 96 -0.80 5.31 -15.29
N VAL A 97 -2.02 5.86 -15.30
CA VAL A 97 -2.28 7.24 -14.85
C VAL A 97 -1.96 7.41 -13.37
N VAL A 98 -2.45 6.49 -12.52
CA VAL A 98 -2.17 6.53 -11.07
C VAL A 98 -0.67 6.44 -10.81
N PHE A 99 0.05 5.55 -11.49
CA PHE A 99 1.50 5.43 -11.37
C PHE A 99 2.22 6.76 -11.69
N LEU A 100 1.89 7.39 -12.82
CA LEU A 100 2.53 8.64 -13.24
C LEU A 100 2.22 9.81 -12.29
N CYS A 101 0.95 9.98 -11.93
CA CYS A 101 0.51 11.07 -11.05
C CYS A 101 1.05 10.91 -9.62
N GLU A 102 1.04 9.70 -9.08
CA GLU A 102 1.43 9.45 -7.68
C GLU A 102 2.94 9.33 -7.49
N SER A 103 3.67 8.93 -8.53
CA SER A 103 5.14 8.88 -8.48
C SER A 103 5.77 10.28 -8.47
N GLY A 104 5.12 11.29 -9.06
CA GLY A 104 5.67 12.66 -9.12
C GLY A 104 5.74 13.36 -7.76
N TRP A 105 4.83 13.05 -6.84
CA TRP A 105 4.74 13.74 -5.55
C TRP A 105 5.93 13.50 -4.62
N PRO A 106 6.42 12.25 -4.40
CA PRO A 106 7.63 12.01 -3.63
C PRO A 106 8.89 12.64 -4.25
N PHE A 107 8.99 12.69 -5.59
CA PHE A 107 10.10 13.37 -6.26
C PHE A 107 10.12 14.87 -5.93
N LEU A 108 8.96 15.53 -6.05
CA LEU A 108 8.84 16.95 -5.71
C LEU A 108 9.17 17.20 -4.23
N TYR A 109 8.67 16.34 -3.34
CA TYR A 109 8.95 16.43 -1.91
C TYR A 109 10.44 16.34 -1.61
N VAL A 110 11.13 15.32 -2.11
CA VAL A 110 12.58 15.15 -1.88
C VAL A 110 13.37 16.28 -2.53
N PHE A 111 12.98 16.73 -3.72
CA PHE A 111 13.62 17.85 -4.41
C PHE A 111 13.60 19.14 -3.58
N VAL A 112 12.49 19.39 -2.88
CA VAL A 112 12.36 20.55 -1.98
C VAL A 112 13.03 20.28 -0.63
N SER A 113 12.80 19.13 0.00
CA SER A 113 13.25 18.86 1.37
C SER A 113 14.75 18.55 1.48
N TYR A 114 15.36 17.95 0.45
CA TYR A 114 16.76 17.50 0.50
C TYR A 114 17.76 18.66 0.58
N PRO A 115 17.66 19.73 -0.22
CA PRO A 115 18.49 20.92 -0.05
C PRO A 115 18.25 21.62 1.29
N LEU A 116 16.99 21.66 1.75
CA LEU A 116 16.60 22.28 3.02
C LEU A 116 17.14 21.53 4.25
N ALA A 117 17.30 20.21 4.14
CA ALA A 117 17.94 19.37 5.15
C ALA A 117 19.47 19.59 5.24
N SER A 118 20.03 20.47 4.41
CA SER A 118 21.47 20.73 4.29
C SER A 118 22.36 19.50 4.10
N MET A 119 21.79 18.44 3.55
CA MET A 119 22.50 17.28 3.00
C MET A 119 23.07 17.65 1.63
N ALA A 120 23.85 18.74 1.58
CA ALA A 120 24.44 19.23 0.34
C ALA A 120 25.60 18.32 -0.07
N GLY A 121 25.47 17.59 -1.18
CA GLY A 121 26.61 16.88 -1.76
C GLY A 121 26.35 16.14 -3.07
N SER A 122 25.33 15.30 -3.17
CA SER A 122 25.18 14.39 -4.32
C SER A 122 23.77 14.36 -4.89
N TRP A 123 23.62 14.88 -6.11
CA TRP A 123 22.38 14.76 -6.91
C TRP A 123 21.97 13.29 -7.08
N ASN A 124 22.94 12.38 -7.18
CA ASN A 124 22.69 10.94 -7.27
C ASN A 124 22.01 10.37 -6.02
N ALA A 125 22.37 10.81 -4.81
CA ALA A 125 21.70 10.37 -3.60
C ALA A 125 20.26 10.88 -3.54
N MET A 126 20.04 12.14 -3.94
CA MET A 126 18.70 12.72 -4.02
C MET A 126 17.81 11.89 -4.96
N PHE A 127 18.26 11.59 -6.18
CA PHE A 127 17.48 10.78 -7.13
C PHE A 127 17.19 9.36 -6.61
N ARG A 128 18.16 8.71 -5.96
CA ARG A 128 17.97 7.38 -5.36
C ARG A 128 16.95 7.41 -4.22
N ILE A 129 17.02 8.42 -3.35
CA ILE A 129 16.05 8.60 -2.25
C ILE A 129 14.65 8.86 -2.81
N SER A 130 14.52 9.74 -3.81
CA SER A 130 13.25 10.00 -4.50
C SER A 130 12.66 8.73 -5.11
N LEU A 131 13.48 7.96 -5.83
CA LEU A 131 13.06 6.70 -6.44
C LEU A 131 12.56 5.69 -5.39
N MET A 132 13.31 5.50 -4.30
CA MET A 132 12.91 4.60 -3.20
C MET A 132 11.58 5.01 -2.57
N LEU A 133 11.39 6.32 -2.40
CA LEU A 133 10.16 6.86 -1.80
C LEU A 133 8.97 6.74 -2.74
N SER A 134 9.15 6.97 -4.05
CA SER A 134 8.13 6.75 -5.07
C SER A 134 7.74 5.28 -5.19
N LEU A 135 8.72 4.37 -5.22
CA LEU A 135 8.45 2.93 -5.24
C LEU A 135 7.69 2.48 -3.99
N ASN A 136 8.06 2.97 -2.80
CA ASN A 136 7.29 2.73 -1.57
C ASN A 136 5.84 3.21 -1.72
N ASN A 137 5.67 4.46 -2.19
CA ASN A 137 4.37 5.09 -2.32
C ASN A 137 3.44 4.25 -3.21
N VAL A 138 3.94 3.86 -4.38
CA VAL A 138 3.18 3.05 -5.34
C VAL A 138 2.85 1.67 -4.77
N CYS A 139 3.78 1.02 -4.04
CA CYS A 139 3.49 -0.25 -3.36
C CYS A 139 2.31 -0.12 -2.37
N TYR A 140 2.25 0.94 -1.57
CA TYR A 140 1.16 1.13 -0.60
C TYR A 140 -0.16 1.51 -1.25
N ILE A 141 -0.12 2.27 -2.35
CA ILE A 141 -1.30 2.50 -3.17
C ILE A 141 -1.84 1.16 -3.68
N THR A 142 -0.99 0.26 -4.17
CA THR A 142 -1.41 -1.07 -4.62
C THR A 142 -1.92 -1.95 -3.48
N ILE A 143 -1.31 -1.93 -2.29
CA ILE A 143 -1.86 -2.67 -1.14
C ILE A 143 -3.26 -2.16 -0.80
N GLY A 144 -3.47 -0.84 -0.80
CA GLY A 144 -4.80 -0.27 -0.59
C GLY A 144 -5.80 -0.66 -1.69
N ASN A 145 -5.37 -0.74 -2.95
CA ASN A 145 -6.19 -1.27 -4.05
C ASN A 145 -6.53 -2.76 -3.84
N VAL A 146 -5.56 -3.60 -3.44
CA VAL A 146 -5.79 -5.01 -3.09
C VAL A 146 -6.87 -5.13 -2.01
N LEU A 147 -6.78 -4.32 -0.95
CA LEU A 147 -7.80 -4.30 0.10
C LEU A 147 -9.16 -3.84 -0.43
N GLY A 148 -9.20 -2.85 -1.32
CA GLY A 148 -10.43 -2.39 -1.97
C GLY A 148 -11.06 -3.42 -2.90
N VAL A 149 -10.28 -4.36 -3.43
CA VAL A 149 -10.77 -5.49 -4.25
C VAL A 149 -11.29 -6.64 -3.37
N VAL A 150 -10.53 -6.99 -2.34
CA VAL A 150 -10.78 -8.19 -1.51
C VAL A 150 -11.88 -7.94 -0.48
N VAL A 151 -12.01 -6.70 0.00
CA VAL A 151 -12.95 -6.35 1.08
C VAL A 151 -14.04 -5.44 0.54
N ASP A 152 -15.27 -5.94 0.49
CA ASP A 152 -16.40 -5.18 -0.05
C ASP A 152 -16.82 -4.00 0.84
N ASN A 153 -16.42 -3.97 2.12
CA ASN A 153 -16.81 -2.91 3.07
C ASN A 153 -15.66 -1.94 3.33
N ILE A 154 -15.83 -0.66 2.98
CA ILE A 154 -14.83 0.38 3.18
C ILE A 154 -14.36 0.45 4.66
N PRO A 155 -15.24 0.52 5.69
CA PRO A 155 -14.77 0.62 7.08
C PRO A 155 -13.95 -0.58 7.53
N LYS A 156 -14.31 -1.80 7.09
CA LYS A 156 -13.55 -3.02 7.40
C LYS A 156 -12.17 -3.00 6.74
N ALA A 157 -12.10 -2.57 5.48
CA ALA A 157 -10.85 -2.43 4.75
C ALA A 157 -9.90 -1.41 5.42
N MET A 158 -10.44 -0.31 5.96
CA MET A 158 -9.68 0.73 6.67
C MET A 158 -9.10 0.24 8.00
N ILE A 159 -9.79 -0.65 8.72
CA ILE A 159 -9.26 -1.28 9.93
C ILE A 159 -8.11 -2.22 9.58
N ILE A 160 -8.30 -3.06 8.55
CA ILE A 160 -7.27 -3.99 8.08
C ILE A 160 -6.03 -3.24 7.59
N SER A 161 -6.21 -2.15 6.84
CA SER A 161 -5.08 -1.34 6.36
C SER A 161 -4.28 -0.75 7.51
N THR A 162 -4.94 -0.29 8.58
CA THR A 162 -4.26 0.21 9.78
C THR A 162 -3.37 -0.89 10.38
N ILE A 163 -3.89 -2.11 10.52
CA ILE A 163 -3.11 -3.26 11.04
C ILE A 163 -1.91 -3.54 10.13
N VAL A 164 -2.09 -3.56 8.81
CA VAL A 164 -1.04 -3.82 7.83
C VAL A 164 0.07 -2.76 7.92
N VAL A 165 -0.28 -1.48 8.00
CA VAL A 165 0.74 -0.42 8.09
C VAL A 165 1.48 -0.47 9.42
N GLN A 166 0.79 -0.63 10.55
CA GLN A 166 1.45 -0.71 11.86
C GLN A 166 2.39 -1.92 11.93
N SER A 167 1.95 -3.07 11.40
CA SER A 167 2.78 -4.27 11.32
C SER A 167 4.02 -4.04 10.43
N SER A 168 3.85 -3.32 9.32
CA SER A 168 4.93 -2.99 8.40
C SER A 168 5.96 -2.03 9.01
N LEU A 169 5.54 -1.06 9.81
CA LEU A 169 6.44 -0.15 10.53
C LEU A 169 7.26 -0.88 11.60
N VAL A 170 6.66 -1.84 12.30
CA VAL A 170 7.38 -2.71 13.25
C VAL A 170 8.35 -3.62 12.50
N ALA A 171 7.90 -4.24 11.40
CA ALA A 171 8.73 -5.10 10.54
C ALA A 171 9.94 -4.35 9.96
N ALA A 172 9.80 -3.07 9.64
CA ALA A 172 10.90 -2.25 9.16
C ALA A 172 12.03 -2.04 10.18
N GLY A 173 11.83 -2.46 11.44
CA GLY A 173 12.84 -2.36 12.47
C GLY A 173 13.09 -0.91 12.88
N PHE A 174 12.07 -0.04 12.85
CA PHE A 174 12.21 1.33 13.32
C PHE A 174 12.25 1.40 14.84
N TYR A 175 11.22 0.85 15.48
CA TYR A 175 10.96 1.00 16.91
C TYR A 175 11.73 -0.04 17.76
N THR A 176 11.75 -1.30 17.32
CA THR A 176 12.31 -2.41 18.09
C THR A 176 13.03 -3.41 17.20
N GLU A 177 13.89 -4.22 17.81
CA GLU A 177 14.49 -5.38 17.14
C GLU A 177 13.43 -6.50 17.06
N VAL A 178 13.15 -6.97 15.84
CA VAL A 178 12.20 -8.05 15.61
C VAL A 178 12.85 -9.38 16.02
N PRO A 179 12.19 -10.24 16.81
CA PRO A 179 12.76 -11.51 17.24
C PRO A 179 13.07 -12.42 16.05
N SER A 180 14.05 -13.31 16.20
CA SER A 180 14.62 -14.12 15.12
C SER A 180 13.56 -14.90 14.33
N PHE A 181 12.52 -15.41 15.01
CA PHE A 181 11.43 -16.17 14.38
C PHE A 181 10.52 -15.33 13.47
N LEU A 182 10.44 -14.00 13.67
CA LEU A 182 9.68 -13.05 12.84
C LEU A 182 10.56 -12.27 11.86
N GLY A 183 11.83 -12.64 11.70
CA GLY A 183 12.76 -11.97 10.78
C GLY A 183 12.27 -11.96 9.33
N TRP A 184 11.50 -12.97 8.91
CA TRP A 184 10.95 -13.06 7.56
C TRP A 184 9.95 -11.92 7.22
N MET A 185 9.23 -11.40 8.23
CA MET A 185 8.22 -10.37 8.06
C MET A 185 8.82 -9.05 7.54
N ARG A 186 10.11 -8.83 7.82
CA ARG A 186 10.88 -7.67 7.33
C ARG A 186 10.89 -7.63 5.80
N TYR A 187 11.09 -8.77 5.15
CA TYR A 187 11.22 -8.85 3.70
C TYR A 187 9.90 -8.69 2.94
N LEU A 188 8.76 -8.89 3.61
CA LEU A 188 7.44 -8.64 3.04
C LEU A 188 7.08 -7.15 3.04
N SER A 189 7.71 -6.35 3.90
CA SER A 189 7.35 -4.94 4.09
C SER A 189 8.05 -4.03 3.06
N PRO A 190 7.31 -3.30 2.20
CA PRO A 190 7.93 -2.31 1.32
C PRO A 190 8.66 -1.21 2.10
N VAL A 191 8.13 -0.83 3.27
CA VAL A 191 8.75 0.17 4.16
C VAL A 191 10.16 -0.24 4.56
N TYR A 192 10.38 -1.52 4.88
CA TYR A 192 11.71 -2.03 5.25
C TYR A 192 12.72 -1.81 4.12
N TRP A 193 12.36 -2.20 2.90
CA TRP A 193 13.23 -2.06 1.73
C TRP A 193 13.49 -0.60 1.37
N SER A 194 12.46 0.24 1.40
CA SER A 194 12.60 1.67 1.12
C SER A 194 13.42 2.38 2.17
N TYR A 195 13.21 2.08 3.45
CA TYR A 195 14.02 2.65 4.52
C TYR A 195 15.49 2.23 4.40
N ARG A 196 15.74 0.93 4.18
CA ARG A 196 17.08 0.39 3.94
C ARG A 196 17.76 1.08 2.74
N GLY A 197 17.06 1.27 1.63
CA GLY A 197 17.56 1.95 0.44
C GLY A 197 17.85 3.44 0.66
N ILE A 198 17.00 4.14 1.42
CA ILE A 198 17.19 5.56 1.76
C ILE A 198 18.42 5.74 2.65
N VAL A 199 18.57 4.93 3.69
CA VAL A 199 19.72 4.98 4.60
C VAL A 199 21.02 4.69 3.85
N LYS A 200 21.03 3.68 2.97
CA LYS A 200 22.17 3.38 2.08
C LYS A 200 22.53 4.50 1.12
N SER A 201 21.52 5.26 0.68
CA SER A 201 21.72 6.37 -0.25
C SER A 201 22.16 7.65 0.48
N ALA A 202 21.79 7.78 1.75
CA ALA A 202 22.09 8.95 2.57
C ALA A 202 23.52 8.98 3.11
N PHE A 203 24.16 7.82 3.29
CA PHE A 203 25.47 7.71 3.93
C PHE A 203 26.47 6.95 3.05
N THR A 204 27.72 7.41 3.06
CA THR A 204 28.86 6.80 2.37
C THR A 204 29.90 6.32 3.39
N TRP A 205 30.74 5.33 3.03
CA TRP A 205 31.83 4.85 3.89
C TRP A 205 32.82 5.94 4.33
N SER A 206 32.95 7.02 3.54
CA SER A 206 33.83 8.15 3.83
C SER A 206 33.24 9.16 4.81
N ASP A 207 31.98 9.02 5.20
CA ASP A 207 31.33 10.01 6.07
C ASP A 207 31.87 9.92 7.49
N THR A 208 32.16 11.09 8.06
CA THR A 208 32.76 11.23 9.39
C THR A 208 31.90 12.10 10.30
N PHE A 209 31.91 11.79 11.59
CA PHE A 209 31.28 12.58 12.64
C PHE A 209 32.31 13.01 13.69
N LYS A 210 32.03 14.09 14.43
CA LYS A 210 32.92 14.52 15.51
C LYS A 210 32.82 13.57 16.71
N CYS A 211 33.97 13.11 17.18
CA CYS A 211 34.08 12.22 18.34
C CYS A 211 35.27 12.64 19.21
N ARG A 212 35.25 12.22 20.49
CA ARG A 212 36.30 12.57 21.45
C ARG A 212 37.64 11.89 21.15
N TRP A 213 37.60 10.70 20.56
CA TRP A 213 38.77 9.88 20.24
C TRP A 213 38.67 9.43 18.78
N GLY A 214 39.28 10.20 17.87
CA GLY A 214 39.23 9.94 16.44
C GLY A 214 40.40 9.10 15.94
N SER A 215 40.20 8.39 14.83
CA SER A 215 41.28 7.70 14.12
C SER A 215 42.09 8.69 13.27
N THR A 216 43.40 8.47 13.12
CA THR A 216 44.27 9.31 12.28
C THR A 216 43.80 9.42 10.82
N LEU A 217 43.15 8.37 10.28
CA LEU A 217 42.59 8.38 8.92
C LEU A 217 41.39 9.31 8.73
N ALA A 218 40.58 9.55 9.77
CA ALA A 218 39.36 10.36 9.68
C ALA A 218 39.59 11.85 10.03
N GLY A 219 40.75 12.17 10.62
CA GLY A 219 41.11 13.49 11.11
C GLY A 219 40.97 13.64 12.63
N VAL A 220 41.60 14.69 13.18
CA VAL A 220 41.60 14.97 14.62
C VAL A 220 40.15 15.17 15.11
N ASN A 221 39.77 14.42 16.16
CA ASN A 221 38.42 14.40 16.72
C ASN A 221 37.31 14.01 15.72
N ARG A 222 37.63 13.15 14.73
CA ARG A 222 36.66 12.60 13.78
C ARG A 222 36.70 11.08 13.78
N CYS A 223 35.53 10.48 13.70
CA CYS A 223 35.32 9.03 13.61
C CYS A 223 34.51 8.71 12.36
N PHE A 224 34.77 7.56 11.75
CA PHE A 224 33.94 7.05 10.66
C PHE A 224 32.54 6.74 11.15
N ILE A 225 31.54 7.02 10.32
CA ILE A 225 30.11 6.87 10.67
C ILE A 225 29.73 5.42 11.01
N GLU A 226 30.46 4.43 10.48
CA GLU A 226 30.24 3.01 10.74
C GLU A 226 30.31 2.67 12.24
N PHE A 227 31.16 3.36 13.00
CA PHE A 227 31.34 3.13 14.44
C PHE A 227 30.31 3.86 15.31
N HIS A 228 29.40 4.63 14.72
CA HIS A 228 28.37 5.31 15.48
C HIS A 228 27.35 4.31 16.05
N THR A 229 26.92 4.48 17.29
CA THR A 229 25.99 3.56 17.99
C THR A 229 24.68 3.36 17.23
N SER A 230 24.13 4.43 16.63
CA SER A 230 22.93 4.35 15.78
C SER A 230 23.13 3.49 14.52
N ILE A 231 24.32 3.50 13.94
CA ILE A 231 24.65 2.69 12.75
C ILE A 231 24.87 1.23 13.15
N ASN A 232 25.51 0.99 14.30
CA ASN A 232 25.63 -0.35 14.84
C ASN A 232 24.26 -0.98 15.15
N ASN A 233 23.31 -0.18 15.66
CA ASN A 233 21.93 -0.63 15.88
C ASN A 233 21.20 -0.99 14.57
N LEU A 234 21.47 -0.27 13.46
CA LEU A 234 20.92 -0.61 12.14
C LEU A 234 21.54 -1.90 11.58
N LYS A 235 22.82 -2.13 11.84
CA LYS A 235 23.52 -3.38 11.46
C LYS A 235 22.91 -4.59 12.15
N ASN A 236 22.56 -4.48 13.44
CA ASN A 236 21.84 -5.53 14.17
C ASN A 236 20.43 -5.82 13.61
N ARG A 237 19.88 -4.92 12.79
CA ARG A 237 18.56 -5.02 12.15
C ARG A 237 18.66 -5.43 10.67
N ASP A 238 19.82 -5.88 10.21
CA ASP A 238 20.10 -6.25 8.81
C ASP A 238 19.99 -5.10 7.80
N ILE A 239 20.21 -3.86 8.27
CA ILE A 239 20.23 -2.65 7.46
C ILE A 239 21.69 -2.18 7.31
N PRO A 240 22.41 -2.62 6.27
CA PRO A 240 23.76 -2.14 6.02
C PRO A 240 23.70 -0.72 5.47
N VAL A 241 24.52 0.18 6.03
CA VAL A 241 24.41 1.63 5.80
C VAL A 241 25.30 2.09 4.63
N ALA A 242 26.33 1.34 4.26
CA ALA A 242 27.31 1.79 3.27
C ALA A 242 27.57 0.79 2.12
N THR A 243 26.93 -0.37 2.09
CA THR A 243 27.15 -1.36 1.01
C THR A 243 26.51 -0.94 -0.31
N PHE A 244 27.24 -1.06 -1.42
CA PHE A 244 26.70 -0.87 -2.77
C PHE A 244 25.80 -2.04 -3.18
N GLY A 245 24.63 -1.74 -3.75
CA GLY A 245 23.70 -2.71 -4.31
C GLY A 245 22.38 -2.06 -4.72
N GLU A 246 21.77 -2.52 -5.82
CA GLU A 246 20.49 -2.02 -6.35
C GLU A 246 19.31 -2.97 -6.10
N LEU A 247 19.52 -3.99 -5.25
CA LEU A 247 18.52 -5.05 -5.02
C LEU A 247 17.21 -4.49 -4.42
N GLU A 248 17.28 -3.42 -3.64
CA GLU A 248 16.12 -2.79 -2.99
C GLU A 248 15.09 -2.29 -4.01
N CYS A 249 15.54 -1.60 -5.06
CA CYS A 249 14.67 -1.14 -6.14
C CYS A 249 13.99 -2.32 -6.82
N VAL A 250 14.77 -3.36 -7.14
CA VAL A 250 14.28 -4.55 -7.83
C VAL A 250 13.22 -5.25 -6.99
N VAL A 251 13.45 -5.43 -5.69
CA VAL A 251 12.46 -6.07 -4.79
C VAL A 251 11.18 -5.23 -4.71
N LEU A 252 11.26 -3.91 -4.57
CA LEU A 252 10.09 -3.04 -4.56
C LEU A 252 9.31 -3.11 -5.88
N ILE A 253 10.00 -3.12 -7.02
CA ILE A 253 9.38 -3.27 -8.34
C ILE A 253 8.69 -4.63 -8.46
N LEU A 254 9.34 -5.72 -8.02
CA LEU A 254 8.75 -7.06 -8.04
C LEU A 254 7.52 -7.15 -7.13
N LEU A 255 7.55 -6.58 -5.93
CA LEU A 255 6.39 -6.51 -5.04
C LEU A 255 5.23 -5.73 -5.68
N TYR A 256 5.52 -4.56 -6.26
CA TYR A 256 4.54 -3.77 -6.99
C TYR A 256 3.92 -4.54 -8.15
N VAL A 257 4.74 -5.14 -9.03
CA VAL A 257 4.27 -5.90 -10.19
C VAL A 257 3.46 -7.11 -9.75
N ALA A 258 3.89 -7.84 -8.71
CA ALA A 258 3.14 -8.98 -8.17
C ALA A 258 1.76 -8.56 -7.65
N MET A 259 1.66 -7.45 -6.92
CA MET A 259 0.38 -6.91 -6.45
C MET A 259 -0.51 -6.43 -7.61
N LEU A 260 0.08 -5.80 -8.63
CA LEU A 260 -0.65 -5.35 -9.82
C LEU A 260 -1.20 -6.53 -10.63
N LEU A 261 -0.41 -7.59 -10.82
CA LEU A 261 -0.85 -8.82 -11.46
C LEU A 261 -1.95 -9.52 -10.65
N PHE A 262 -1.83 -9.55 -9.32
CA PHE A 262 -2.88 -10.07 -8.45
C PHE A 262 -4.19 -9.30 -8.64
N ILE A 263 -4.14 -7.96 -8.65
CA ILE A 263 -5.34 -7.14 -8.84
C ILE A 263 -5.94 -7.38 -10.23
N LEU A 264 -5.14 -7.33 -11.29
CA LEU A 264 -5.63 -7.58 -12.65
C LEU A 264 -6.25 -8.98 -12.79
N GLY A 265 -5.57 -10.00 -12.29
CA GLY A 265 -6.05 -11.38 -12.31
C GLY A 265 -7.36 -11.53 -11.53
N PHE A 266 -7.46 -10.92 -10.35
CA PHE A 266 -8.69 -10.96 -9.55
C PHE A 266 -9.83 -10.20 -10.24
N SER A 267 -9.57 -9.02 -10.82
CA SER A 267 -10.57 -8.25 -11.56
C SER A 267 -11.11 -9.03 -12.76
N ILE A 268 -10.23 -9.66 -13.55
CA ILE A 268 -10.62 -10.50 -14.69
C ILE A 268 -11.42 -11.73 -14.22
N PHE A 269 -10.97 -12.39 -13.15
CA PHE A 269 -11.66 -13.55 -12.61
C PHE A 269 -13.06 -13.21 -12.07
N ARG A 270 -13.19 -12.07 -11.36
CA ARG A 270 -14.48 -11.57 -10.87
C ARG A 270 -15.41 -11.26 -12.04
N GLN A 271 -14.89 -10.60 -13.07
CA GLN A 271 -15.64 -10.29 -14.29
C GLN A 271 -16.17 -11.55 -14.97
N HIS A 272 -15.29 -12.51 -15.27
CA HIS A 272 -15.68 -13.74 -15.94
C HIS A 272 -16.76 -14.51 -15.17
N ARG A 273 -16.74 -14.44 -13.84
CA ARG A 273 -17.80 -15.01 -12.99
C ARG A 273 -19.12 -14.26 -13.15
N GLU A 274 -19.11 -12.92 -13.20
CA GLU A 274 -20.32 -12.10 -13.39
C GLU A 274 -20.90 -12.35 -14.79
N ASP A 275 -20.08 -12.42 -15.84
CA ASP A 275 -20.53 -12.73 -17.22
C ASP A 275 -21.15 -14.14 -17.33
N MET A 276 -20.48 -15.16 -16.77
CA MET A 276 -21.00 -16.53 -16.73
C MET A 276 -22.33 -16.61 -15.97
N LEU A 277 -22.47 -15.82 -14.90
CA LEU A 277 -23.70 -15.78 -14.12
C LEU A 277 -24.86 -15.17 -14.92
N GLU A 278 -24.62 -14.10 -15.67
CA GLU A 278 -25.66 -13.50 -16.52
C GLU A 278 -26.10 -14.47 -17.62
N MET A 279 -25.15 -15.19 -18.26
CA MET A 279 -25.51 -16.25 -19.21
C MET A 279 -26.41 -17.32 -18.58
N PHE A 280 -26.17 -17.72 -17.33
CA PHE A 280 -27.06 -18.65 -16.64
C PHE A 280 -28.45 -18.06 -16.38
N PHE A 281 -28.55 -16.77 -16.06
CA PHE A 281 -29.83 -16.09 -15.89
C PHE A 281 -30.62 -15.99 -17.20
N GLU A 282 -29.97 -15.66 -18.31
CA GLU A 282 -30.58 -15.66 -19.63
C GLU A 282 -31.13 -17.04 -20.00
N ARG A 283 -30.36 -18.11 -19.77
CA ARG A 283 -30.84 -19.48 -20.05
C ARG A 283 -31.94 -19.96 -19.12
N LEU A 284 -31.95 -19.47 -17.89
CA LEU A 284 -33.07 -19.72 -16.99
C LEU A 284 -34.34 -19.00 -17.46
N ALA A 285 -34.20 -17.78 -18.00
CA ALA A 285 -35.31 -17.03 -18.59
C ALA A 285 -35.87 -17.74 -19.83
N GLU A 286 -35.00 -18.24 -20.72
CA GLU A 286 -35.40 -19.04 -21.89
C GLU A 286 -36.13 -20.32 -21.47
N TYR A 287 -35.60 -21.06 -20.50
CA TYR A 287 -36.23 -22.27 -19.98
C TYR A 287 -37.64 -21.97 -19.45
N LYS A 288 -37.78 -20.89 -18.67
CA LYS A 288 -39.08 -20.45 -18.14
C LYS A 288 -40.05 -20.08 -19.25
N ALA A 289 -39.59 -19.43 -20.32
CA ALA A 289 -40.43 -19.07 -21.46
C ALA A 289 -40.99 -20.32 -22.17
N ILE A 290 -40.24 -21.42 -22.21
CA ILE A 290 -40.63 -22.67 -22.87
C ILE A 290 -41.50 -23.56 -21.96
N HIS A 291 -41.14 -23.68 -20.69
CA HIS A 291 -41.76 -24.63 -19.76
C HIS A 291 -42.77 -23.99 -18.79
N GLY A 292 -42.80 -22.66 -18.69
CA GLY A 292 -43.68 -21.92 -17.78
C GLY A 292 -43.17 -21.82 -16.34
N ASP A 293 -42.17 -22.61 -15.95
CA ASP A 293 -41.59 -22.62 -14.60
C ASP A 293 -40.06 -22.55 -14.58
N THR A 294 -39.49 -22.39 -13.38
CA THR A 294 -38.03 -22.41 -13.14
C THR A 294 -37.56 -23.73 -12.51
N ASN A 295 -38.35 -24.80 -12.62
CA ASN A 295 -38.08 -26.09 -12.00
C ASN A 295 -37.25 -27.00 -12.91
N VAL A 296 -36.02 -26.56 -13.16
CA VAL A 296 -35.07 -27.26 -14.04
C VAL A 296 -34.60 -28.58 -13.41
N PRO A 297 -34.74 -29.74 -14.10
CA PRO A 297 -34.19 -31.02 -13.66
C PRO A 297 -32.68 -30.95 -13.42
N SER A 298 -32.15 -31.66 -12.43
CA SER A 298 -30.75 -31.50 -11.98
C SER A 298 -29.71 -31.71 -13.09
N ASP A 299 -29.99 -32.61 -14.01
CA ASP A 299 -29.06 -33.04 -15.06
C ASP A 299 -29.33 -32.33 -16.41
N HIS A 300 -30.30 -31.41 -16.44
CA HIS A 300 -30.62 -30.66 -17.64
C HIS A 300 -29.45 -29.73 -18.03
N LYS A 301 -29.09 -29.83 -19.31
CA LYS A 301 -28.14 -28.94 -19.98
C LYS A 301 -28.89 -28.08 -20.99
N SER A 302 -28.57 -26.80 -21.01
CA SER A 302 -29.00 -25.90 -22.09
C SER A 302 -28.41 -26.37 -23.43
N ASN A 303 -28.98 -25.87 -24.53
CA ASN A 303 -28.55 -26.18 -25.90
C ASN A 303 -27.06 -25.90 -26.13
N ASP A 304 -26.49 -24.93 -25.41
CA ASP A 304 -25.06 -24.57 -25.48
C ASP A 304 -24.16 -25.41 -24.54
N GLY A 305 -24.72 -26.45 -23.92
CA GLY A 305 -24.00 -27.33 -22.99
C GLY A 305 -23.87 -26.80 -21.56
N LEU A 306 -24.43 -25.63 -21.23
CA LEU A 306 -24.43 -25.09 -19.87
C LEU A 306 -25.29 -25.96 -18.94
N HIS A 307 -24.76 -26.33 -17.77
CA HIS A 307 -25.42 -27.22 -16.81
C HIS A 307 -26.46 -26.48 -15.94
N LEU A 308 -27.56 -26.04 -16.56
CA LEU A 308 -28.58 -25.19 -15.93
C LEU A 308 -29.21 -25.84 -14.68
N GLY A 309 -29.43 -27.16 -14.69
CA GLY A 309 -29.98 -27.87 -13.53
C GLY A 309 -29.08 -27.84 -12.28
N TRP A 310 -27.76 -27.88 -12.49
CA TRP A 310 -26.79 -27.75 -11.40
C TRP A 310 -26.74 -26.31 -10.88
N PHE A 311 -26.77 -25.34 -11.80
CA PHE A 311 -26.84 -23.92 -11.47
C PHE A 311 -28.05 -23.61 -10.59
N VAL A 312 -29.25 -24.03 -10.98
CA VAL A 312 -30.49 -23.85 -10.20
C VAL A 312 -30.37 -24.47 -8.81
N LYS A 313 -29.84 -25.70 -8.71
CA LYS A 313 -29.61 -26.36 -7.41
C LYS A 313 -28.64 -25.57 -6.53
N LEU A 314 -27.57 -25.03 -7.11
CA LEU A 314 -26.58 -24.22 -6.42
C LEU A 314 -27.20 -22.89 -5.93
N GLN A 315 -27.99 -22.21 -6.77
CA GLN A 315 -28.68 -20.97 -6.41
C GLN A 315 -29.66 -21.18 -5.27
N ARG A 316 -30.48 -22.25 -5.29
CA ARG A 316 -31.38 -22.61 -4.18
C ARG A 316 -30.62 -22.81 -2.86
N ARG A 317 -29.43 -23.43 -2.90
CA ARG A 317 -28.58 -23.60 -1.71
C ARG A 317 -28.03 -22.27 -1.23
N HIS A 318 -27.56 -21.40 -2.13
CA HIS A 318 -27.02 -20.10 -1.77
C HIS A 318 -28.08 -19.18 -1.18
N LEU A 319 -29.29 -19.17 -1.73
CA LEU A 319 -30.46 -18.46 -1.22
C LEU A 319 -30.78 -18.90 0.22
N LYS A 320 -30.87 -20.20 0.49
CA LYS A 320 -31.10 -20.73 1.86
C LYS A 320 -29.99 -20.37 2.86
N SER A 321 -28.76 -20.21 2.37
CA SER A 321 -27.60 -19.89 3.22
C SER A 321 -27.29 -18.40 3.35
N GLY A 322 -28.06 -17.52 2.70
CA GLY A 322 -27.82 -16.07 2.71
C GLY A 322 -26.50 -15.64 2.05
N LYS A 323 -26.01 -16.38 1.05
CA LYS A 323 -24.73 -16.12 0.38
C LYS A 323 -24.84 -15.34 -0.93
N LEU A 324 -26.07 -15.04 -1.37
CA LEU A 324 -26.33 -14.27 -2.57
C LEU A 324 -26.24 -12.77 -2.26
N THR A 325 -25.80 -12.00 -3.24
CA THR A 325 -25.88 -10.54 -3.16
C THR A 325 -27.32 -10.08 -3.42
N ASP A 326 -27.69 -8.90 -2.90
CA ASP A 326 -29.06 -8.37 -3.06
C ASP A 326 -29.48 -8.30 -4.54
N LYS A 327 -28.56 -7.90 -5.43
CA LYS A 327 -28.78 -7.91 -6.89
C LYS A 327 -29.05 -9.30 -7.46
N GLN A 328 -28.36 -10.33 -6.96
CA GLN A 328 -28.60 -11.70 -7.41
C GLN A 328 -29.96 -12.21 -6.95
N VAL A 329 -30.40 -11.80 -5.76
CA VAL A 329 -31.72 -12.13 -5.23
C VAL A 329 -32.80 -11.43 -6.05
N GLU A 330 -32.69 -10.12 -6.26
CA GLU A 330 -33.61 -9.34 -7.09
C GLU A 330 -33.74 -9.94 -8.50
N ARG A 331 -32.61 -10.26 -9.15
CA ARG A 331 -32.60 -10.88 -10.48
C ARG A 331 -33.26 -12.26 -10.50
N LEU A 332 -33.10 -13.05 -9.45
CA LEU A 332 -33.78 -14.34 -9.30
C LEU A 332 -35.28 -14.16 -9.05
N GLU A 333 -35.69 -13.17 -8.27
CA GLU A 333 -37.08 -12.83 -8.00
C GLU A 333 -37.81 -12.35 -9.27
N GLU A 334 -37.16 -11.53 -10.11
CA GLU A 334 -37.67 -11.15 -11.45
C GLU A 334 -37.97 -12.39 -12.32
N LEU A 335 -37.10 -13.39 -12.23
CA LEU A 335 -37.28 -14.66 -12.94
C LEU A 335 -38.33 -15.57 -12.28
N GLY A 336 -38.97 -15.16 -11.18
CA GLY A 336 -39.93 -15.98 -10.42
C GLY A 336 -39.27 -17.19 -9.75
N PHE A 337 -37.97 -17.11 -9.48
CA PHE A 337 -37.20 -18.19 -8.89
C PHE A 337 -37.44 -18.25 -7.38
N GLY A 338 -38.11 -19.31 -6.92
CA GLY A 338 -38.36 -19.49 -5.49
C GLY A 338 -39.59 -18.73 -4.97
N ALA A 339 -40.46 -18.21 -5.85
CA ALA A 339 -41.85 -18.01 -5.49
C ALA A 339 -42.37 -19.36 -4.99
N LYS A 340 -42.55 -19.49 -3.67
CA LYS A 340 -43.42 -20.53 -3.13
C LYS A 340 -44.71 -20.37 -3.91
N GLY A 341 -45.17 -21.43 -4.55
CA GLY A 341 -46.50 -21.41 -5.15
C GLY A 341 -47.43 -20.79 -4.14
N GLU A 342 -48.12 -19.72 -4.55
CA GLU A 342 -49.47 -19.53 -4.09
C GLU A 342 -50.15 -20.85 -4.39
N SER A 343 -50.27 -21.66 -3.33
CA SER A 343 -51.20 -22.76 -3.31
C SER A 343 -52.55 -22.12 -3.63
N GLU A 344 -53.04 -22.37 -4.82
CA GLU A 344 -54.47 -22.46 -5.07
C GLU A 344 -55.09 -23.18 -3.86
N LEU A 345 -55.91 -22.44 -3.11
CA LEU A 345 -57.06 -22.91 -2.34
C LEU A 345 -57.87 -21.70 -1.88
#